data_AF-A0A1Q9TRL7-F1
#
_entry.id   AF-A0A1Q9TRL7-F1
#
_cell.length_a   1.000
_cell.length_b   1.000
_cell.length_c   1.000
_cell.angle_alpha   90.00
_cell.angle_beta   90.00
_cell.angle_gamma   90.00
#
_symmetry.space_group_name_H-M   'P 1'
#
loop_
_entity.id
_entity.type
_entity.pdbx_description
1 polymer ?
#
loop_
_entity_poly.entity_id
_entity_poly.type
_entity_poly.pdbx_seq_one_letter_code
_entity_poly.pdbx_strand_id
1 'polypeptide(L)'
;MTQPQVARGQVEQVGLSRRERVREATLSEIKAIARRHLVEHGPSGVSLRAIAREMGMTAPGLYRYVSGIDALLVAITVEMFDELGAAVAAADASVPDEDTDRRIRTSLRAFRTWAVGHRSEFATMFGPRPHVDPNADTAPAIEAARRFAATFYTLFDRLLAERRFALPDSSHLTPELARELRSFAENCGFSAPHIPVEAVMVLSSCWVRLYGVVCMEVFDQMSVVMDDMEPLFESELHTVLTGLGVRYEPPESTAPTAVSAPD
;
A
#
# COMPACT_ATOMS: atom_id res chain seq x y z
N MET A 1 53.22 17.64 -10.76
CA MET A 1 52.19 16.90 -10.00
C MET A 1 50.85 17.33 -10.57
N THR A 2 50.25 16.41 -11.33
CA THR A 2 49.12 16.60 -12.22
C THR A 2 47.82 16.53 -11.44
N GLN A 3 46.98 17.58 -11.50
CA GLN A 3 45.60 17.48 -11.01
C GLN A 3 44.78 16.65 -12.01
N PRO A 4 44.04 15.61 -11.57
CA PRO A 4 43.07 14.95 -12.41
C PRO A 4 41.78 15.77 -12.48
N GLN A 5 41.37 16.01 -13.71
CA GLN A 5 40.20 16.76 -14.15
C GLN A 5 38.91 15.98 -13.83
N VAL A 6 37.93 16.69 -13.29
CA VAL A 6 36.57 16.19 -13.01
C VAL A 6 35.86 15.89 -14.32
N ALA A 7 35.59 14.61 -14.60
CA ALA A 7 34.61 14.19 -15.60
C ALA A 7 33.30 13.84 -14.90
N ARG A 8 32.46 14.86 -14.64
CA ARG A 8 31.04 14.65 -14.35
C ARG A 8 30.38 14.24 -15.66
N GLY A 9 30.13 12.95 -15.84
CA GLY A 9 29.23 12.46 -16.88
C GLY A 9 27.84 13.03 -16.63
N GLN A 10 27.43 13.97 -17.47
CA GLN A 10 26.03 14.40 -17.57
C GLN A 10 25.24 13.20 -18.11
N VAL A 11 24.36 12.65 -17.30
CA VAL A 11 23.35 11.69 -17.75
C VAL A 11 22.34 12.47 -18.55
N GLU A 12 22.41 12.39 -19.89
CA GLU A 12 21.37 12.91 -20.78
C GLU A 12 20.04 12.20 -20.46
N GLN A 13 19.11 12.92 -19.85
CA GLN A 13 17.70 12.54 -19.83
C GLN A 13 17.15 12.69 -21.26
N VAL A 14 17.26 11.63 -22.07
CA VAL A 14 16.62 11.57 -23.38
C VAL A 14 15.11 11.47 -23.16
N GLY A 15 14.39 12.56 -23.37
CA GLY A 15 12.94 12.60 -23.29
C GLY A 15 12.27 11.70 -24.33
N LEU A 16 11.10 11.14 -23.99
CA LEU A 16 10.34 10.23 -24.84
C LEU A 16 10.07 10.82 -26.23
N SER A 17 10.29 10.02 -27.28
CA SER A 17 9.90 10.36 -28.65
C SER A 17 8.40 10.60 -28.76
N ARG A 18 7.96 11.32 -29.79
CA ARG A 18 6.52 11.55 -30.05
C ARG A 18 5.73 10.24 -30.13
N ARG A 19 6.31 9.18 -30.70
CA ARG A 19 5.66 7.87 -30.82
C ARG A 19 5.51 7.20 -29.46
N GLU A 20 6.53 7.27 -28.61
CA GLU A 20 6.47 6.73 -27.25
C GLU A 20 5.46 7.48 -26.39
N ARG A 21 5.41 8.81 -26.48
CA ARG A 21 4.39 9.62 -25.77
C ARG A 21 2.96 9.25 -26.16
N VAL A 22 2.70 9.06 -27.45
CA VAL A 22 1.38 8.61 -27.92
C VAL A 22 1.07 7.22 -27.40
N ARG A 23 2.05 6.30 -27.42
CA ARG A 23 1.88 4.94 -26.91
C ARG A 23 1.57 4.93 -25.41
N GLU A 24 2.29 5.73 -24.62
CA GLU A 24 2.08 5.85 -23.18
C GLU A 24 0.72 6.45 -22.86
N ALA A 25 0.31 7.50 -23.59
CA ALA A 25 -1.02 8.09 -23.43
C ALA A 25 -2.14 7.07 -23.71
N THR A 26 -2.01 6.28 -24.79
CA THR A 26 -2.98 5.21 -25.07
C THR A 26 -2.98 4.14 -23.99
N LEU A 27 -1.81 3.73 -23.48
CA LEU A 27 -1.73 2.74 -22.41
C LEU A 27 -2.35 3.25 -21.10
N SER A 28 -2.13 4.52 -20.77
CA SER A 28 -2.75 5.19 -19.62
C SER A 28 -4.27 5.21 -19.74
N GLU A 29 -4.81 5.53 -20.91
CA GLU A 29 -6.25 5.51 -21.17
C GLU A 29 -6.84 4.10 -21.03
N ILE A 30 -6.16 3.07 -21.55
CA ILE A 30 -6.54 1.66 -21.39
C ILE A 30 -6.61 1.27 -19.90
N LYS A 31 -5.59 1.64 -19.11
CA LYS A 31 -5.54 1.37 -17.67
C LYS A 31 -6.65 2.10 -16.92
N ALA A 32 -6.93 3.37 -17.27
CA ALA A 32 -7.99 4.15 -16.67
C ALA A 32 -9.38 3.53 -16.91
N ILE A 33 -9.67 3.09 -18.13
CA ILE A 33 -10.93 2.39 -18.46
C ILE A 33 -11.01 1.06 -17.70
N ALA A 34 -9.93 0.28 -17.69
CA ALA A 34 -9.88 -1.00 -16.99
C ALA A 34 -10.12 -0.85 -15.49
N ARG A 35 -9.49 0.15 -14.85
CA ARG A 35 -9.70 0.47 -13.44
C ARG A 35 -11.14 0.91 -13.19
N ARG A 36 -11.75 1.72 -14.06
CA ARG A 36 -13.16 2.08 -13.91
C ARG A 36 -14.08 0.86 -13.99
N HIS A 37 -13.88 -0.03 -14.98
CA HIS A 37 -14.63 -1.29 -15.06
C HIS A 37 -14.44 -2.14 -13.80
N LEU A 38 -13.22 -2.18 -13.26
CA LEU A 38 -12.92 -2.87 -12.00
C LEU A 38 -13.67 -2.29 -10.81
N VAL A 39 -13.73 -0.96 -10.68
CA VAL A 39 -14.44 -0.29 -9.59
C VAL A 39 -15.95 -0.50 -9.70
N GLU A 40 -16.50 -0.41 -10.92
CA GLU A 40 -17.94 -0.50 -11.18
C GLU A 40 -18.48 -1.94 -11.17
N HIS A 41 -17.67 -2.92 -11.58
CA HIS A 41 -18.13 -4.29 -11.87
C HIS A 41 -17.27 -5.38 -11.21
N GLY A 42 -16.26 -5.00 -10.43
CA GLY A 42 -15.29 -5.91 -9.82
C GLY A 42 -14.29 -6.50 -10.83
N PRO A 43 -13.31 -7.29 -10.36
CA PRO A 43 -12.26 -7.86 -11.21
C PRO A 43 -12.78 -8.72 -12.38
N SER A 44 -13.88 -9.46 -12.17
CA SER A 44 -14.51 -10.29 -13.20
C SER A 44 -15.23 -9.47 -14.28
N GLY A 45 -15.54 -8.20 -14.01
CA GLY A 45 -16.16 -7.27 -14.95
C GLY A 45 -15.17 -6.65 -15.95
N VAL A 46 -13.86 -6.79 -15.73
CA VAL A 46 -12.83 -6.21 -16.62
C VAL A 46 -12.68 -7.07 -17.87
N SER A 47 -12.93 -6.48 -19.04
CA SER A 47 -12.87 -7.19 -20.32
C SER A 47 -12.13 -6.39 -21.38
N LEU A 48 -11.11 -7.01 -21.99
CA LEU A 48 -10.40 -6.42 -23.14
C LEU A 48 -11.34 -6.05 -24.29
N ARG A 49 -12.44 -6.79 -24.49
CA ARG A 49 -13.42 -6.48 -25.53
C ARG A 49 -14.26 -5.25 -25.17
N ALA A 50 -14.65 -5.12 -23.91
CA ALA A 50 -15.39 -3.94 -23.42
C ALA A 50 -14.49 -2.69 -23.50
N ILE A 51 -13.25 -2.81 -23.06
CA ILE A 51 -12.24 -1.74 -23.12
C ILE A 51 -11.98 -1.33 -24.58
N ALA A 52 -11.75 -2.29 -25.49
CA ALA A 52 -11.52 -1.97 -26.90
C ALA A 52 -12.70 -1.22 -27.53
N ARG A 53 -13.93 -1.66 -27.24
CA ARG A 53 -15.14 -0.99 -27.73
C ARG A 53 -15.23 0.45 -27.22
N GLU A 54 -14.92 0.68 -25.96
CA GLU A 54 -14.95 2.02 -25.36
C GLU A 54 -13.85 2.94 -25.91
N MET A 55 -12.64 2.39 -26.12
CA MET A 55 -11.53 3.09 -26.80
C MET A 55 -11.79 3.40 -28.28
N GLY A 56 -12.89 2.91 -28.88
CA GLY A 56 -13.09 2.96 -30.32
C GLY A 56 -12.08 2.13 -31.12
N MET A 57 -11.46 1.13 -30.48
CA MET A 57 -10.43 0.25 -31.04
C MET A 57 -11.00 -1.13 -31.39
N THR A 58 -10.31 -1.83 -32.28
CA THR A 58 -10.57 -3.27 -32.48
C THR A 58 -9.87 -4.07 -31.38
N ALA A 59 -10.40 -5.26 -31.05
CA ALA A 59 -9.76 -6.14 -30.07
C ALA A 59 -8.29 -6.48 -30.43
N PRO A 60 -7.93 -6.83 -31.69
CA PRO A 60 -6.53 -6.98 -32.09
C PRO A 60 -5.70 -5.70 -31.94
N GLY A 61 -6.35 -4.52 -32.03
CA GLY A 61 -5.72 -3.23 -31.79
C GLY A 61 -5.25 -3.06 -30.34
N LEU A 62 -6.05 -3.53 -29.39
CA LEU A 62 -5.75 -3.44 -27.96
C LEU A 62 -4.59 -4.36 -27.55
N TYR A 63 -4.50 -5.56 -28.13
CA TYR A 63 -3.41 -6.52 -27.86
C TYR A 63 -2.01 -6.01 -28.25
N ARG A 64 -1.90 -4.92 -29.02
CA ARG A 64 -0.60 -4.26 -29.29
C ARG A 64 -0.07 -3.46 -28.10
N TYR A 65 -0.93 -3.15 -27.12
CA TYR A 65 -0.59 -2.36 -25.93
C TYR A 65 -0.52 -3.22 -24.67
N VAL A 66 -1.36 -4.24 -24.57
CA VAL A 66 -1.45 -5.13 -23.41
C VAL A 66 -1.35 -6.59 -23.85
N SER A 67 -0.56 -7.39 -23.13
CA SER A 67 -0.33 -8.80 -23.45
C SER A 67 -1.49 -9.72 -23.08
N GLY A 68 -2.49 -9.22 -22.35
CA GLY A 68 -3.62 -10.01 -21.87
C GLY A 68 -4.36 -9.28 -20.75
N ILE A 69 -5.45 -9.89 -20.29
CA ILE A 69 -6.25 -9.35 -19.18
C ILE A 69 -5.45 -9.41 -17.87
N ASP A 70 -4.77 -10.52 -17.58
CA ASP A 70 -3.98 -10.65 -16.35
C ASP A 70 -2.84 -9.63 -16.29
N ALA A 71 -2.12 -9.42 -17.40
CA ALA A 71 -1.07 -8.40 -17.48
C ALA A 71 -1.61 -6.98 -17.26
N LEU A 72 -2.83 -6.70 -17.75
CA LEU A 72 -3.50 -5.42 -17.51
C LEU A 72 -3.93 -5.27 -16.05
N LEU A 73 -4.48 -6.33 -15.43
CA LEU A 73 -4.85 -6.35 -14.02
C LEU A 73 -3.63 -6.16 -13.10
N VAL A 74 -2.50 -6.80 -13.43
CA VAL A 74 -1.23 -6.58 -12.73
C VAL A 74 -0.78 -5.13 -12.87
N ALA A 75 -0.83 -4.56 -14.08
CA ALA A 75 -0.42 -3.18 -14.32
C ALA A 75 -1.26 -2.16 -13.53
N ILE A 76 -2.58 -2.30 -13.50
CA ILE A 76 -3.43 -1.41 -12.69
C ILE A 76 -3.25 -1.65 -11.18
N THR A 77 -2.96 -2.89 -10.75
CA THR A 77 -2.66 -3.20 -9.35
C THR A 77 -1.36 -2.51 -8.91
N VAL A 78 -0.35 -2.44 -9.78
CA VAL A 78 0.89 -1.67 -9.54
C VAL A 78 0.56 -0.19 -9.32
N GLU A 79 -0.26 0.42 -10.18
CA GLU A 79 -0.66 1.83 -10.02
C GLU A 79 -1.41 2.07 -8.71
N MET A 80 -2.28 1.16 -8.30
CA MET A 80 -2.99 1.26 -7.02
C MET A 80 -2.04 1.18 -5.83
N PHE A 81 -1.04 0.29 -5.85
CA PHE A 81 0.01 0.24 -4.82
C PHE A 81 0.88 1.50 -4.81
N ASP A 82 1.21 2.05 -5.99
CA ASP A 82 1.96 3.29 -6.11
C ASP A 82 1.17 4.49 -5.55
N GLU A 83 -0.14 4.56 -5.80
CA GLU A 83 -1.03 5.58 -5.24
C GLU A 83 -1.17 5.46 -3.73
N LEU A 84 -1.39 4.25 -3.21
CA LEU A 84 -1.43 4.01 -1.77
C LEU A 84 -0.10 4.37 -1.11
N GLY A 85 1.02 3.94 -1.70
CA GLY A 85 2.37 4.27 -1.25
C GLY A 85 2.60 5.78 -1.24
N ALA A 86 2.18 6.49 -2.29
CA ALA A 86 2.28 7.94 -2.38
C ALA A 86 1.42 8.66 -1.31
N ALA A 87 0.20 8.17 -1.05
CA ALA A 87 -0.67 8.73 -0.01
C ALA A 87 -0.04 8.61 1.38
N VAL A 88 0.52 7.43 1.71
CA VAL A 88 1.20 7.20 2.98
C VAL A 88 2.50 8.00 3.07
N ALA A 89 3.31 8.03 2.01
CA ALA A 89 4.56 8.79 1.98
C ALA A 89 4.33 10.30 2.10
N ALA A 90 3.28 10.84 1.49
CA ALA A 90 2.90 12.24 1.64
C ALA A 90 2.48 12.56 3.07
N ALA A 91 1.74 11.65 3.71
CA ALA A 91 1.32 11.78 5.10
C ALA A 91 2.53 11.75 6.05
N ASP A 92 3.47 10.83 5.82
CA ASP A 92 4.74 10.74 6.53
C ASP A 92 5.59 12.02 6.40
N ALA A 93 5.76 12.50 5.16
CA ALA A 93 6.57 13.69 4.84
C ALA A 93 5.93 15.01 5.31
N SER A 94 4.65 15.01 5.68
CA SER A 94 3.97 16.19 6.23
C SER A 94 4.36 16.51 7.69
N VAL A 95 5.08 15.60 8.33
CA VAL A 95 5.48 15.66 9.74
C VAL A 95 7.00 15.84 9.84
N PRO A 96 7.52 16.64 10.79
CA PRO A 96 8.95 16.78 11.01
C PRO A 96 9.67 15.44 11.21
N ASP A 97 10.90 15.29 10.70
CA ASP A 97 11.62 14.02 10.71
C ASP A 97 11.86 13.48 12.13
N GLU A 98 11.97 14.40 13.10
CA GLU A 98 12.22 14.13 14.52
C GLU A 98 10.99 13.62 15.29
N ASP A 99 9.78 13.82 14.74
CA ASP A 99 8.52 13.42 15.39
C ASP A 99 8.05 12.04 14.91
N THR A 100 8.86 11.01 15.22
CA THR A 100 8.59 9.61 14.87
C THR A 100 7.19 9.16 15.32
N ASP A 101 6.74 9.60 16.49
CA ASP A 101 5.41 9.24 17.02
C ASP A 101 4.29 9.72 16.11
N ARG A 102 4.33 11.01 15.74
CA ARG A 102 3.32 11.60 14.86
C ARG A 102 3.39 11.04 13.44
N ARG A 103 4.59 10.74 12.94
CA ARG A 103 4.77 10.10 11.62
C ARG A 103 4.09 8.74 11.54
N ILE A 104 4.30 7.88 12.54
CA ILE A 104 3.66 6.56 12.60
C ILE A 104 2.14 6.69 12.65
N ARG A 105 1.61 7.54 13.53
CA ARG A 105 0.15 7.80 13.62
C ARG A 105 -0.42 8.26 12.29
N THR A 106 0.21 9.25 11.67
CA THR A 106 -0.26 9.90 10.45
C THR A 106 -0.22 8.95 9.25
N SER A 107 0.84 8.14 9.13
CA SER A 107 0.98 7.11 8.10
C SER A 107 -0.05 5.99 8.22
N LEU A 108 -0.32 5.50 9.44
CA LEU A 108 -1.33 4.45 9.67
C LEU A 108 -2.75 4.96 9.41
N ARG A 109 -3.06 6.20 9.80
CA ARG A 109 -4.33 6.86 9.46
C ARG A 109 -4.47 7.07 7.96
N ALA A 110 -3.43 7.54 7.28
CA ALA A 110 -3.45 7.71 5.83
C ALA A 110 -3.70 6.39 5.09
N PHE A 111 -3.11 5.28 5.55
CA PHE A 111 -3.40 3.95 5.03
C PHE A 111 -4.88 3.60 5.15
N ARG A 112 -5.48 3.77 6.34
CA ARG A 112 -6.93 3.54 6.53
C ARG A 112 -7.76 4.46 5.63
N THR A 113 -7.51 5.76 5.65
CA THR A 113 -8.26 6.74 4.87
C THR A 113 -8.25 6.39 3.38
N TRP A 114 -7.08 6.01 2.84
CA TRP A 114 -6.98 5.56 1.46
C TRP A 114 -7.79 4.28 1.23
N ALA A 115 -7.66 3.27 2.09
CA ALA A 115 -8.35 1.99 1.96
C ALA A 115 -9.88 2.15 1.96
N VAL A 116 -10.43 2.95 2.89
CA VAL A 116 -11.87 3.21 3.00
C VAL A 116 -12.38 4.06 1.83
N GLY A 117 -11.56 4.99 1.31
CA GLY A 117 -11.88 5.80 0.13
C GLY A 117 -11.82 5.03 -1.19
N HIS A 118 -11.10 3.91 -1.25
CA HIS A 118 -10.85 3.12 -2.47
C HIS A 118 -11.20 1.64 -2.25
N ARG A 119 -12.40 1.34 -1.74
CA ARG A 119 -12.79 -0.02 -1.30
C ARG A 119 -12.62 -1.08 -2.40
N SER A 120 -13.03 -0.78 -3.64
CA SER A 120 -12.94 -1.73 -4.77
C SER A 120 -11.48 -2.01 -5.18
N GLU A 121 -10.64 -0.98 -5.20
CA GLU A 121 -9.21 -1.14 -5.45
C GLU A 121 -8.51 -1.89 -4.32
N PHE A 122 -8.80 -1.54 -3.07
CA PHE A 122 -8.29 -2.25 -1.91
C PHE A 122 -8.68 -3.73 -1.98
N ALA A 123 -9.93 -4.06 -2.29
CA ALA A 123 -10.38 -5.44 -2.45
C ALA A 123 -9.61 -6.19 -3.54
N THR A 124 -9.19 -5.51 -4.60
CA THR A 124 -8.37 -6.10 -5.67
C THR A 124 -6.93 -6.38 -5.21
N MET A 125 -6.34 -5.45 -4.48
CA MET A 125 -4.95 -5.54 -4.00
C MET A 125 -4.78 -6.55 -2.87
N PHE A 126 -5.75 -6.58 -1.96
CA PHE A 126 -5.65 -7.19 -0.64
C PHE A 126 -6.68 -8.29 -0.38
N GLY A 127 -7.72 -8.38 -1.20
CA GLY A 127 -8.76 -9.40 -1.09
C GLY A 127 -8.45 -10.70 -1.84
N PRO A 128 -9.37 -11.66 -1.80
CA PRO A 128 -9.26 -12.88 -2.59
C PRO A 128 -9.15 -12.54 -4.08
N ARG A 129 -8.20 -13.15 -4.79
CA ARG A 129 -8.05 -12.99 -6.23
C ARG A 129 -8.70 -14.16 -6.98
N PRO A 130 -9.97 -14.04 -7.40
CA PRO A 130 -10.58 -15.08 -8.21
C PRO A 130 -9.90 -15.10 -9.58
N HIS A 131 -9.37 -16.27 -9.97
CA HIS A 131 -8.93 -16.58 -11.34
C HIS A 131 -7.72 -15.80 -11.87
N VAL A 132 -6.63 -15.72 -11.10
CA VAL A 132 -5.33 -15.35 -11.69
C VAL A 132 -4.76 -16.58 -12.40
N ASP A 133 -4.37 -16.43 -13.67
CA ASP A 133 -3.58 -17.46 -14.36
C ASP A 133 -2.34 -17.79 -13.50
N PRO A 134 -2.11 -19.06 -13.09
CA PRO A 134 -0.92 -19.45 -12.33
C PRO A 134 0.41 -19.05 -12.98
N ASN A 135 0.40 -18.80 -14.30
CA ASN A 135 1.57 -18.38 -15.07
C ASN A 135 1.66 -16.85 -15.25
N ALA A 136 0.69 -16.07 -14.76
CA ALA A 136 0.75 -14.61 -14.83
C ALA A 136 1.93 -14.09 -14.01
N ASP A 137 2.71 -13.19 -14.62
CA ASP A 137 3.80 -12.51 -13.91
C ASP A 137 3.22 -11.47 -12.93
N THR A 138 3.20 -11.83 -11.65
CA THR A 138 2.75 -10.97 -10.56
C THR A 138 3.91 -10.28 -9.83
N ALA A 139 5.16 -10.52 -10.24
CA ALA A 139 6.33 -9.93 -9.60
C ALA A 139 6.27 -8.39 -9.57
N PRO A 140 5.80 -7.67 -10.62
CA PRO A 140 5.68 -6.21 -10.57
C PRO A 140 4.74 -5.72 -9.45
N ALA A 141 3.59 -6.38 -9.27
CA ALA A 141 2.64 -6.01 -8.22
C ALA A 141 3.19 -6.31 -6.82
N ILE A 142 3.91 -7.42 -6.65
CA ILE A 142 4.60 -7.76 -5.39
C ILE A 142 5.65 -6.70 -5.06
N GLU A 143 6.41 -6.24 -6.05
CA GLU A 143 7.42 -5.19 -5.84
C GLU A 143 6.78 -3.83 -5.49
N ALA A 144 5.64 -3.49 -6.11
CA ALA A 144 4.87 -2.30 -5.72
C ALA A 144 4.36 -2.40 -4.27
N ALA A 145 3.84 -3.56 -3.87
CA ALA A 145 3.43 -3.81 -2.48
C ALA A 145 4.60 -3.69 -1.49
N ARG A 146 5.80 -4.16 -1.87
CA ARG A 146 7.01 -4.00 -1.05
C ARG A 146 7.42 -2.54 -0.87
N ARG A 147 7.35 -1.73 -1.94
CA ARG A 147 7.63 -0.28 -1.86
C ARG A 147 6.68 0.43 -0.90
N PHE A 148 5.39 0.09 -0.93
CA PHE A 148 4.42 0.56 0.05
C PHE A 148 4.82 0.15 1.48
N ALA A 149 5.10 -1.15 1.71
CA ALA A 149 5.45 -1.68 3.03
C ALA A 149 6.75 -1.10 3.61
N ALA A 150 7.71 -0.74 2.75
CA ALA A 150 9.00 -0.16 3.15
C ALA A 150 8.88 1.12 3.97
N THR A 151 7.80 1.90 3.77
CA THR A 151 7.52 3.10 4.58
C THR A 151 7.33 2.74 6.06
N PHE A 152 6.57 1.68 6.34
CA PHE A 152 6.34 1.21 7.70
C PHE A 152 7.56 0.52 8.29
N TYR A 153 8.31 -0.25 7.49
CA TYR A 153 9.56 -0.87 7.94
C TYR A 153 10.58 0.18 8.37
N THR A 154 10.72 1.26 7.60
CA THR A 154 11.60 2.38 7.96
C THR A 154 11.24 3.00 9.31
N LEU A 155 9.95 3.22 9.57
CA LEU A 155 9.48 3.76 10.85
C LEU A 155 9.67 2.77 12.00
N PHE A 156 9.43 1.48 11.76
CA PHE A 156 9.63 0.42 12.75
C PHE A 156 11.11 0.23 13.11
N ASP A 157 12.02 0.33 12.14
CA ASP A 157 13.47 0.28 12.36
C ASP A 157 13.94 1.39 13.30
N ARG A 158 13.37 2.60 13.18
CA ARG A 158 13.63 3.70 14.12
C ARG A 158 13.22 3.35 15.54
N LEU A 159 12.02 2.78 15.73
CA LEU A 159 11.56 2.35 17.06
C LEU A 159 12.47 1.29 17.68
N LEU A 160 12.98 0.36 16.88
CA LEU A 160 13.94 -0.66 17.32
C LEU A 160 15.28 -0.04 17.70
N ALA A 161 15.82 0.85 16.87
CA ALA A 161 17.08 1.54 17.14
C ALA A 161 17.02 2.37 18.43
N GLU A 162 15.87 3.01 18.69
CA GLU A 162 15.59 3.80 19.88
C GLU A 162 15.18 2.94 21.10
N ARG A 163 15.05 1.62 20.94
CA ARG A 163 14.62 0.67 21.99
C ARG A 163 13.31 1.06 22.66
N ARG A 164 12.31 1.49 21.87
CA ARG A 164 11.03 2.03 22.36
C ARG A 164 10.11 1.01 23.02
N PHE A 165 10.32 -0.27 22.75
CA PHE A 165 9.52 -1.36 23.29
C PHE A 165 10.39 -2.56 23.68
N ALA A 166 9.86 -3.37 24.60
CA ALA A 166 10.52 -4.61 25.00
C ALA A 166 10.23 -5.70 23.96
N LEU A 167 11.26 -6.46 23.60
CA LEU A 167 11.08 -7.66 22.80
C LEU A 167 10.39 -8.74 23.64
N PRO A 168 9.32 -9.38 23.14
CA PRO A 168 8.65 -10.45 23.86
C PRO A 168 9.60 -11.65 24.05
N ASP A 169 9.34 -12.44 25.08
CA ASP A 169 10.03 -13.71 25.27
C ASP A 169 9.74 -14.66 24.11
N SER A 170 10.77 -15.16 23.44
CA SER A 170 10.67 -16.09 22.31
C SER A 170 10.82 -17.56 22.69
N SER A 171 10.91 -17.88 23.99
CA SER A 171 11.05 -19.26 24.46
C SER A 171 9.92 -20.20 24.00
N HIS A 172 8.73 -19.64 23.74
CA HIS A 172 7.54 -20.37 23.32
C HIS A 172 7.42 -20.54 21.80
N LEU A 173 8.34 -20.00 21.00
CA LEU A 173 8.25 -20.08 19.55
C LEU A 173 8.57 -21.49 19.06
N THR A 174 7.68 -22.01 18.24
CA THR A 174 7.96 -23.26 17.53
C THR A 174 9.08 -23.03 16.50
N PRO A 175 9.89 -24.06 16.19
CA PRO A 175 10.92 -23.96 15.16
C PRO A 175 10.38 -23.51 13.79
N GLU A 176 9.14 -23.91 13.47
CA GLU A 176 8.46 -23.56 12.21
C GLU A 176 8.16 -22.06 12.16
N LEU A 177 7.58 -21.50 13.22
CA LEU A 177 7.28 -20.07 13.29
C LEU A 177 8.57 -19.25 13.26
N ALA A 178 9.60 -19.67 14.02
CA ALA A 178 10.89 -18.99 14.00
C ALA A 178 11.54 -18.99 12.61
N ARG A 179 11.35 -20.05 11.81
CA ARG A 179 11.82 -20.11 10.42
C ARG A 179 11.08 -19.12 9.52
N GLU A 180 9.76 -19.04 9.64
CA GLU A 180 8.95 -18.07 8.86
C GLU A 180 9.32 -16.63 9.22
N LEU A 181 9.52 -16.31 10.50
CA LEU A 181 9.92 -14.97 10.94
C LEU A 181 11.32 -14.58 10.45
N ARG A 182 12.27 -15.52 10.39
CA ARG A 182 13.59 -15.28 9.78
C ARG A 182 13.47 -15.02 8.28
N SER A 183 12.67 -15.83 7.58
CA SER A 183 12.43 -15.63 6.15
C SER A 183 11.77 -14.28 5.89
N PHE A 184 10.84 -13.86 6.75
CA PHE A 184 10.26 -12.52 6.70
C PHE A 184 11.34 -11.45 6.88
N ALA A 185 12.20 -11.57 7.90
CA ALA A 185 13.29 -10.62 8.16
C ALA A 185 14.25 -10.48 6.96
N GLU A 186 14.57 -11.59 6.30
CA GLU A 186 15.49 -11.63 5.16
C GLU A 186 14.89 -11.06 3.87
N ASN A 187 13.57 -11.19 3.70
CA ASN A 187 12.88 -10.83 2.45
C ASN A 187 12.13 -9.50 2.52
N CYS A 188 12.01 -8.89 3.70
CA CYS A 188 11.35 -7.61 3.89
C CYS A 188 12.37 -6.46 3.87
N GLY A 189 11.93 -5.28 3.42
CA GLY A 189 12.77 -4.10 3.22
C GLY A 189 13.21 -3.39 4.51
N PHE A 190 13.64 -4.14 5.53
CA PHE A 190 14.28 -3.58 6.71
C PHE A 190 15.64 -2.99 6.34
N SER A 191 15.96 -1.85 6.94
CA SER A 191 17.25 -1.19 6.78
C SER A 191 18.32 -1.78 7.70
N ALA A 192 17.92 -2.36 8.84
CA ALA A 192 18.88 -2.97 9.76
C ALA A 192 19.33 -4.36 9.24
N PRO A 193 20.64 -4.66 9.29
CA PRO A 193 21.19 -5.92 8.74
C PRO A 193 20.74 -7.17 9.50
N HIS A 194 20.36 -7.03 10.78
CA HIS A 194 19.87 -8.12 11.61
C HIS A 194 18.72 -7.64 12.50
N ILE A 195 17.49 -8.02 12.12
CA ILE A 195 16.29 -7.80 12.92
C ILE A 195 16.02 -9.06 13.76
N PRO A 196 15.90 -8.95 15.10
CA PRO A 196 15.51 -10.08 15.94
C PRO A 196 14.14 -10.63 15.52
N VAL A 197 13.95 -11.95 15.59
CA VAL A 197 12.66 -12.58 15.22
C VAL A 197 11.52 -12.08 16.10
N GLU A 198 11.82 -11.71 17.34
CA GLU A 198 10.92 -11.08 18.31
C GLU A 198 10.37 -9.75 17.81
N ALA A 199 11.21 -8.95 17.16
CA ALA A 199 10.79 -7.69 16.57
C ALA A 199 9.87 -7.94 15.38
N VAL A 200 10.18 -8.93 14.54
CA VAL A 200 9.32 -9.33 13.43
C VAL A 200 7.96 -9.82 13.91
N MET A 201 7.91 -10.54 15.03
CA MET A 201 6.64 -10.94 15.65
C MET A 201 5.81 -9.74 16.10
N VAL A 202 6.45 -8.77 16.76
CA VAL A 202 5.77 -7.54 17.19
C VAL A 202 5.19 -6.82 15.97
N LEU A 203 6.01 -6.61 14.93
CA LEU A 203 5.55 -5.97 13.68
C LEU A 203 4.38 -6.73 13.05
N SER A 204 4.50 -8.05 12.92
CA SER A 204 3.47 -8.91 12.33
C SER A 204 2.16 -8.84 13.13
N SER A 205 2.24 -8.84 14.46
CA SER A 205 1.06 -8.72 15.35
C SER A 205 0.39 -7.36 15.21
N CYS A 206 1.18 -6.29 15.14
CA CYS A 206 0.67 -4.93 14.93
C CYS A 206 -0.04 -4.82 13.58
N TRP A 207 0.59 -5.33 12.52
CA TRP A 207 0.02 -5.33 11.18
C TRP A 207 -1.29 -6.11 11.14
N VAL A 208 -1.32 -7.36 11.64
CA VAL A 208 -2.53 -8.20 11.63
C VAL A 208 -3.71 -7.53 12.35
N ARG A 209 -3.48 -6.86 13.48
CA ARG A 209 -4.54 -6.16 14.21
C ARG A 209 -5.11 -4.98 13.41
N LEU A 210 -4.26 -4.06 12.97
CA LEU A 210 -4.70 -2.86 12.26
C LEU A 210 -5.25 -3.17 10.87
N TYR A 211 -4.54 -4.01 10.11
CA TYR A 211 -4.99 -4.48 8.80
C TYR A 211 -6.29 -5.28 8.91
N GLY A 212 -6.45 -6.09 9.97
CA GLY A 212 -7.69 -6.81 10.23
C GLY A 212 -8.89 -5.88 10.37
N VAL A 213 -8.77 -4.79 11.12
CA VAL A 213 -9.84 -3.77 11.24
C VAL A 213 -10.16 -3.13 9.90
N VAL A 214 -9.13 -2.72 9.14
CA VAL A 214 -9.31 -2.11 7.82
C VAL A 214 -9.98 -3.08 6.84
N CYS A 215 -9.60 -4.36 6.84
CA CYS A 215 -10.26 -5.39 6.03
C CYS A 215 -11.74 -5.57 6.43
N MET A 216 -12.04 -5.67 7.72
CA MET A 216 -13.42 -5.81 8.20
C MET A 216 -14.29 -4.62 7.78
N GLU A 217 -13.73 -3.41 7.79
CA GLU A 217 -14.40 -2.19 7.34
C GLU A 217 -14.58 -2.14 5.81
N VAL A 218 -13.51 -2.36 5.05
CA VAL A 218 -13.55 -2.28 3.58
C VAL A 218 -14.43 -3.36 2.97
N PHE A 219 -14.39 -4.59 3.52
CA PHE A 219 -15.22 -5.70 3.06
C PHE A 219 -16.63 -5.71 3.65
N ASP A 220 -17.01 -4.65 4.36
CA ASP A 220 -18.36 -4.46 4.91
C ASP A 220 -18.82 -5.60 5.83
N GLN A 221 -17.89 -6.24 6.56
CA GLN A 221 -18.18 -7.40 7.40
C GLN A 221 -18.88 -7.02 8.71
N MET A 222 -18.80 -5.75 9.10
CA MET A 222 -19.30 -5.23 10.38
C MET A 222 -20.49 -4.27 10.24
N SER A 223 -21.02 -4.05 9.03
CA SER A 223 -22.06 -3.04 8.77
C SER A 223 -23.38 -3.27 9.49
N VAL A 224 -23.67 -4.50 9.94
CA VAL A 224 -24.84 -4.81 10.77
C VAL A 224 -24.62 -4.46 12.25
N VAL A 225 -23.36 -4.35 12.68
CA VAL A 225 -22.96 -4.18 14.09
C VAL A 225 -22.49 -2.76 14.38
N MET A 226 -21.77 -2.14 13.44
CA MET A 226 -21.21 -0.80 13.57
C MET A 226 -21.34 -0.03 12.25
N ASP A 227 -21.94 1.16 12.32
CA ASP A 227 -22.07 2.08 11.19
C ASP A 227 -20.76 2.80 10.87
N ASP A 228 -19.94 3.05 11.90
CA ASP A 228 -18.63 3.69 11.79
C ASP A 228 -17.57 2.84 12.50
N MET A 229 -16.56 2.42 11.74
CA MET A 229 -15.45 1.60 12.22
C MET A 229 -14.25 2.45 12.68
N GLU A 230 -14.28 3.77 12.51
CA GLU A 230 -13.21 4.67 12.94
C GLU A 230 -12.92 4.59 14.44
N PRO A 231 -13.91 4.58 15.35
CA PRO A 231 -13.63 4.48 16.78
C PRO A 231 -12.95 3.15 17.16
N LEU A 232 -13.31 2.05 16.49
CA LEU A 232 -12.66 0.75 16.72
C LEU A 232 -11.21 0.77 16.19
N PHE A 233 -11.00 1.31 14.99
CA PHE A 233 -9.66 1.48 14.43
C PHE A 233 -8.78 2.33 15.35
N GLU A 234 -9.28 3.46 15.86
CA GLU A 234 -8.54 4.33 16.76
C GLU A 234 -8.24 3.67 18.12
N SER A 235 -9.15 2.83 18.63
CA SER A 235 -8.91 2.02 19.83
C SER A 235 -7.81 0.98 19.63
N GLU A 236 -7.82 0.28 18.48
CA GLU A 236 -6.78 -0.70 18.14
C GLU A 236 -5.43 -0.01 17.85
N LEU A 237 -5.45 1.13 17.17
CA LEU A 237 -4.29 1.99 16.96
C LEU A 237 -3.69 2.44 18.29
N HIS A 238 -4.50 2.96 19.22
CA HIS A 238 -4.05 3.32 20.55
C HIS A 238 -3.34 2.16 21.27
N THR A 239 -3.94 0.97 21.22
CA THR A 239 -3.38 -0.23 21.87
C THR A 239 -2.04 -0.64 21.25
N VAL A 240 -1.97 -0.68 19.92
CA VAL A 240 -0.74 -1.04 19.18
C VAL A 240 0.37 -0.02 19.45
N LEU A 241 0.08 1.28 19.37
CA LEU A 241 1.07 2.33 19.58
C LEU A 241 1.60 2.36 21.01
N THR A 242 0.73 2.16 22.00
CA THR A 242 1.14 2.07 23.41
C THR A 242 2.12 0.91 23.61
N GLY A 243 1.87 -0.25 22.99
CA GLY A 243 2.80 -1.39 23.02
C GLY A 243 4.14 -1.13 22.35
N LEU A 244 4.19 -0.21 21.39
CA LEU A 244 5.40 0.21 20.67
C LEU A 244 6.14 1.39 21.32
N GLY A 245 5.64 1.90 22.44
CA GLY A 245 6.19 3.10 23.09
C GLY A 245 5.97 4.39 22.30
N VAL A 246 5.02 4.38 21.36
CA VAL A 246 4.60 5.54 20.56
C VAL A 246 3.48 6.27 21.28
N ARG A 247 3.62 7.59 21.48
CA ARG A 247 2.54 8.39 22.08
C ARG A 247 1.31 8.39 21.17
N TYR A 248 0.14 8.16 21.73
CA TYR A 248 -1.14 8.29 21.01
C TYR A 248 -1.74 9.69 21.19
N GLU A 249 -2.33 10.23 20.13
CA GLU A 249 -3.17 11.42 20.16
C GLU A 249 -4.40 11.15 19.28
N PRO A 250 -5.62 11.43 19.75
CA PRO A 250 -6.83 11.24 18.96
C PRO A 250 -6.84 12.14 17.72
N PRO A 251 -7.61 11.78 16.67
CA PRO A 251 -7.80 12.68 15.54
C PRO A 251 -8.44 13.99 16.02
N GLU A 252 -8.09 15.11 15.39
CA GLU A 252 -8.77 16.37 15.62
C GLU A 252 -10.25 16.18 15.26
N SER A 253 -11.14 16.33 16.24
CA SER A 253 -12.57 16.16 16.01
C SER A 253 -13.05 17.18 14.97
N THR A 254 -13.37 16.71 13.78
CA THR A 254 -14.26 17.42 12.87
C THR A 254 -15.65 17.40 13.52
N ALA A 255 -15.91 18.39 14.38
CA ALA A 255 -17.24 18.61 14.91
C ALA A 255 -18.24 18.66 13.73
N PRO A 256 -19.39 17.97 13.79
CA PRO A 256 -20.39 18.08 12.76
C PRO A 256 -20.86 19.54 12.74
N THR A 257 -20.67 20.21 11.60
CA THR A 257 -21.25 21.53 11.34
C THR A 257 -22.76 21.37 11.47
N ALA A 258 -23.32 21.80 12.60
CA ALA A 258 -24.76 21.81 12.82
C ALA A 258 -25.40 22.72 11.78
N VAL A 259 -25.93 22.13 10.71
CA VAL A 259 -26.85 22.79 9.80
C VAL A 259 -28.11 23.05 10.62
N SER A 260 -28.23 24.29 11.12
CA SER A 260 -29.47 24.80 11.70
C SER A 260 -30.50 24.83 10.57
N ALA A 261 -31.52 23.98 10.67
CA ALA A 261 -32.71 24.12 9.83
C ALA A 261 -33.47 25.38 10.28
N PRO A 262 -33.93 26.24 9.36
CA PRO A 262 -34.80 27.36 9.70
C PRO A 262 -36.21 26.84 10.01
N ASP A 263 -36.81 27.39 11.08
CA ASP A 263 -38.25 27.31 11.38
C ASP A 263 -39.10 28.05 10.33
#